data_AF-A0A6M3IZD6-F1
#
_entry.id   AF-A0A6M3IZD6-F1
#
_cell.length_a   1.000
_cell.length_b   1.000
_cell.length_c   1.000
_cell.angle_alpha   90.00
_cell.angle_beta   90.00
_cell.angle_gamma   90.00
#
_symmetry.space_group_name_H-M   'P 1'
#
loop_
_entity.id
_entity.type
_entity.pdbx_description
1 polymer ?
#
loop_
_entity_poly.entity_id
_entity_poly.type
_entity_poly.pdbx_seq_one_letter_code
_entity_poly.pdbx_strand_id
1 'polypeptide(L)' 'MRDLLATGDKAAAEKIKARFTLSNALAAGKIIKPSNCSQCGKIRKLAAHHEDYSKGLEVKWLCYKCHANL' A
#
# COMPACT_ATOMS: atom_id res chain seq x y z
N MET A 1 -15.36 17.62 -32.45
CA MET A 1 -15.07 16.19 -32.17
C MET A 1 -14.27 16.15 -30.88
N ARG A 2 -14.78 15.48 -29.84
CA ARG A 2 -14.10 15.39 -28.54
C ARG A 2 -13.06 14.26 -28.65
N ASP A 3 -11.79 14.63 -28.71
CA ASP A 3 -10.69 13.66 -28.63
C ASP A 3 -10.63 13.08 -27.21
N LEU A 4 -11.12 11.84 -27.08
CA LEU A 4 -10.92 10.99 -25.91
C LEU A 4 -9.45 10.54 -25.88
N LEU A 5 -8.66 11.10 -24.97
CA LEU A 5 -7.37 10.55 -24.59
C LEU A 5 -7.58 9.26 -23.79
N ALA A 6 -7.51 8.13 -24.50
CA ALA A 6 -7.27 6.82 -23.90
C ALA A 6 -5.79 6.71 -23.50
N THR A 7 -5.44 7.25 -22.34
CA THR A 7 -4.12 7.03 -21.73
C THR A 7 -4.32 6.39 -20.36
N GLY A 8 -4.32 5.06 -20.31
CA GLY A 8 -4.27 4.32 -19.05
C GLY A 8 -2.96 4.66 -18.34
N ASP A 9 -3.04 5.45 -17.27
CA ASP A 9 -1.88 5.91 -16.52
C ASP A 9 -1.16 4.72 -15.87
N LYS A 10 0.06 4.40 -16.34
CA LYS A 10 0.89 3.29 -15.83
C LYS A 10 1.06 3.38 -14.31
N ALA A 11 1.16 4.58 -13.75
CA ALA A 11 1.32 4.78 -12.31
C ALA A 11 0.07 4.33 -11.52
N ALA A 12 -1.12 4.48 -12.09
CA ALA A 12 -2.34 3.95 -11.49
C ALA A 12 -2.35 2.42 -11.51
N ALA A 13 -1.90 1.80 -12.60
CA ALA A 13 -1.78 0.35 -12.72
C ALA A 13 -0.79 -0.24 -11.70
N GLU A 14 0.37 0.40 -11.49
CA GLU A 14 1.37 -0.02 -10.50
C GLU A 14 0.83 0.03 -9.07
N LYS A 15 0.12 1.11 -8.71
CA LYS A 15 -0.54 1.23 -7.40
C LYS A 15 -1.56 0.12 -7.16
N ILE A 16 -2.35 -0.22 -8.19
CA ILE A 16 -3.31 -1.32 -8.13
C ILE A 16 -2.59 -2.65 -7.93
N LYS A 17 -1.57 -2.92 -8.75
CA LYS A 17 -0.76 -4.15 -8.68
C LYS A 17 -0.14 -4.33 -7.29
N ALA A 18 0.52 -3.30 -6.75
CA ALA A 18 1.13 -3.33 -5.43
C ALA A 18 0.15 -3.73 -4.33
N ARG A 19 -1.05 -3.14 -4.34
CA ARG A 19 -2.12 -3.43 -3.37
C ARG A 19 -2.60 -4.88 -3.49
N PHE A 20 -2.83 -5.37 -4.71
CA PHE A 20 -3.23 -6.76 -4.93
C PHE A 20 -2.15 -7.75 -4.50
N THR A 21 -0.89 -7.48 -4.84
CA THR A 21 0.26 -8.31 -4.45
C THR A 21 0.35 -8.44 -2.92
N LEU A 22 0.23 -7.32 -2.19
CA LEU A 22 0.23 -7.34 -0.73
C LEU A 22 -0.99 -8.08 -0.16
N SER A 23 -2.19 -7.81 -0.67
CA SER A 23 -3.43 -8.46 -0.22
C SER A 23 -3.35 -9.98 -0.37
N ASN A 24 -2.84 -10.45 -1.50
CA ASN A 24 -2.66 -11.89 -1.75
C ASN A 24 -1.63 -12.51 -0.81
N ALA A 25 -0.53 -11.81 -0.52
CA ALA A 25 0.48 -12.30 0.41
C ALA A 25 -0.04 -12.40 1.85
N LEU A 26 -0.86 -11.45 2.30
CA LEU A 26 -1.55 -11.50 3.60
C LEU A 26 -2.54 -12.66 3.66
N ALA A 27 -3.38 -12.82 2.64
CA ALA A 27 -4.37 -13.91 2.58
C ALA A 27 -3.71 -15.29 2.55
N ALA A 28 -2.56 -15.41 1.87
CA ALA A 28 -1.76 -16.62 1.83
C ALA A 28 -0.92 -16.86 3.10
N GLY A 29 -0.94 -15.96 4.09
CA GLY A 29 -0.13 -16.07 5.31
C GLY A 29 1.38 -15.87 5.09
N LYS A 30 1.80 -15.41 3.91
CA LYS A 30 3.22 -15.14 3.58
C LYS A 30 3.75 -13.90 4.28
N ILE A 31 2.86 -12.96 4.58
CA ILE A 31 3.15 -11.76 5.37
C ILE A 31 2.22 -11.77 6.57
N ILE A 32 2.80 -11.57 7.75
CA ILE A 32 2.05 -11.36 8.98
C ILE A 32 1.99 -9.85 9.23
N LYS A 33 0.77 -9.31 9.30
CA LYS A 33 0.56 -7.90 9.63
C LYS A 33 0.89 -7.66 11.10
N PRO A 34 1.77 -6.70 11.44
CA PRO A 34 2.08 -6.37 12.82
C PRO A 34 0.89 -5.70 13.51
N SER A 35 0.87 -5.75 14.83
CA SER A 35 -0.13 -5.08 15.66
C SER A 35 0.22 -3.62 15.96
N ASN A 36 1.51 -3.26 15.89
CA ASN A 36 2.03 -1.94 16.22
C ASN A 36 2.45 -1.13 14.99
N CYS A 37 2.25 0.19 15.09
CA CYS A 37 2.72 1.13 14.07
C CYS A 37 4.25 1.20 14.05
N SER A 38 4.88 1.04 12.88
CA SER A 38 6.33 1.09 12.71
C SER A 38 6.95 2.45 13.07
N GLN A 39 6.19 3.55 12.98
CA GLN A 39 6.71 4.89 13.27
C GLN A 39 6.59 5.30 14.74
N CYS A 40 5.52 4.90 15.42
CA CYS A 40 5.25 5.39 16.78
C CYS A 40 5.08 4.28 17.83
N GLY A 41 5.19 3.01 17.45
CA GLY A 41 5.08 1.84 18.33
C GLY A 41 3.70 1.52 18.90
N LYS A 42 2.69 2.37 18.71
CA LYS A 42 1.35 2.16 19.31
C LYS A 42 0.58 1.04 18.59
N ILE A 43 -0.09 0.20 19.37
CA ILE A 43 -1.01 -0.85 18.88
C ILE A 43 -2.32 -0.21 18.44
N ARG A 44 -2.69 -0.34 17.16
CA ARG A 44 -3.91 0.24 16.56
C ARG A 44 -4.13 -0.26 15.14
N LYS A 45 -5.23 0.16 14.51
CA LYS A 45 -5.50 -0.14 13.09
C LYS A 45 -4.40 0.47 12.20
N LEU A 46 -3.71 -0.41 11.46
CA LEU A 46 -2.64 -0.05 10.54
C LEU A 46 -3.09 -0.14 9.08
N ALA A 47 -2.57 0.77 8.28
CA ALA A 47 -2.55 0.73 6.83
C ALA A 47 -1.13 0.38 6.34
N ALA A 48 -1.05 -0.20 5.15
CA ALA A 48 0.22 -0.40 4.48
C ALA A 48 0.56 0.88 3.70
N HIS A 49 1.74 1.41 3.97
CA HIS A 49 2.33 2.52 3.23
C HIS A 49 3.38 1.97 2.27
N HIS A 50 3.16 2.16 0.98
CA HIS A 50 4.12 1.83 -0.07
C HIS A 50 4.97 3.07 -0.36
N GLU A 51 6.27 3.00 -0.06
CA GLU A 51 7.23 4.04 -0.47
C GLU A 51 7.59 3.89 -1.96
N ASP A 52 7.62 2.65 -2.45
CA ASP A 52 7.85 2.30 -3.84
C ASP A 52 6.77 1.31 -4.30
N TYR A 53 5.86 1.77 -5.15
CA TYR A 53 4.77 0.94 -5.68
C TYR A 53 5.24 -0.15 -6.65
N SER A 54 6.47 -0.10 -7.16
CA SER A 54 7.04 -1.22 -7.92
C SER A 54 7.33 -2.45 -7.04
N LYS A 55 7.44 -2.23 -5.72
CA LYS A 55 7.76 -3.25 -4.71
C LYS A 55 6.58 -3.55 -3.81
N GLY A 56 5.56 -4.22 -4.35
CA GLY A 56 4.26 -4.41 -3.68
C GLY A 56 4.29 -5.05 -2.28
N LEU A 57 5.34 -5.79 -1.92
CA LEU A 57 5.51 -6.43 -0.60
C LEU A 57 6.35 -5.60 0.38
N GLU A 58 7.07 -4.58 -0.09
CA GLU A 58 7.85 -3.68 0.75
C GLU A 58 6.95 -2.54 1.25
N VAL A 59 6.44 -2.70 2.47
CA VAL A 59 5.53 -1.71 3.07
C VAL A 59 5.91 -1.37 4.49
N LYS A 60 5.65 -0.12 4.87
CA LYS A 60 5.64 0.31 6.27
C LYS A 60 4.23 0.16 6.84
N TRP A 61 4.10 -0.46 8.01
CA TRP A 61 2.82 -0.62 8.68
C TRP A 61 2.56 0.55 9.60
N LEU A 62 1.71 1.47 9.17
CA LEU A 62 1.51 2.73 9.86
C LEU A 62 0.07 2.89 10.28
N CYS A 63 -0.16 3.44 11.46
CA CYS A 63 -1.50 3.88 11.81
C CYS A 63 -1.93 5.06 10.92
N TYR A 64 -3.23 5.31 10.82
CA TYR A 64 -3.75 6.43 10.02
C TYR A 64 -3.15 7.80 10.39
N LYS A 65 -2.90 8.06 11.68
CA LYS A 65 -2.30 9.34 12.12
C LYS A 65 -0.87 9.54 11.59
N CYS A 66 -0.04 8.51 11.68
CA CYS A 66 1.32 8.56 11.15
C CYS A 66 1.34 8.53 9.61
N HIS A 67 0.44 7.77 9.01
CA HIS A 67 0.33 7.67 7.56
C HIS A 67 -0.07 8.99 6.89
N ALA A 68 -0.93 9.78 7.53
CA ALA A 68 -1.33 11.09 7.02
C ALA A 68 -0.25 12.17 7.15
N ASN A 69 0.80 11.91 7.93
CA ASN A 69 1.90 12.85 8.19
C ASN A 69 3.17 12.53 7.35
N LEU A 70 3.05 11.65 6.36
CA LEU A 70 4.09 11.30 5.39
C LEU A 70 3.68 11.84 4.02
#